data_AF-A0A667Z4L6-F1
#
_entry.id   AF-A0A667Z4L6-F1
#
_cell.length_a   1.000
_cell.length_b   1.000
_cell.length_c   1.000
_cell.angle_alpha   90.00
_cell.angle_beta   90.00
_cell.angle_gamma   90.00
#
_symmetry.space_group_name_H-M   'P 1'
#
loop_
_entity.id
_entity.type
_entity.pdbx_description
1 polymer ?
#
loop_
_entity_poly.entity_id
_entity_poly.type
_entity_poly.pdbx_seq_one_letter_code
_entity_poly.pdbx_strand_id
1 'polypeptide(L)'
;MHIIDLHLCRMCEQKFTQVDILILMTAAVCHDLDHPGYNNTYQINARTELAVRYNDISPLENHHCAVAFQIFSQPDCNIFSNFDPEAFKQIRQGTITLILATDMARHGEILDSFKQKVDCFDYTDEEHVTCLKMVLIKCCDISNEVRPMEVAEPWVDCLLEEYFMQSDREKAEGLPVAPFMDREKVTKPTAQIGFIKFVLIPMFETVMKLFPQIEEVMVQPLRESRDRYEELKQIDDAMNEVRGFCMNACMSV
;
A
#
# COMPACT_ATOMS: atom_id res chain seq x y z
N MET A 1 7.34 -2.38 -6.11
CA MET A 1 6.77 -2.51 -7.48
C MET A 1 7.26 -3.72 -8.29
N HIS A 2 8.40 -3.70 -8.99
CA HIS A 2 8.62 -4.51 -10.22
C HIS A 2 8.33 -6.03 -10.29
N ILE A 3 8.39 -6.82 -9.20
CA ILE A 3 8.26 -8.30 -9.30
C ILE A 3 6.79 -8.74 -9.37
N ILE A 4 5.92 -8.08 -8.60
CA ILE A 4 4.50 -8.43 -8.53
C ILE A 4 3.77 -7.90 -9.78
N ASP A 5 4.18 -6.72 -10.27
CA ASP A 5 3.68 -6.16 -11.53
C ASP A 5 3.87 -7.13 -12.69
N LEU A 6 5.03 -7.79 -12.84
CA LEU A 6 5.28 -8.71 -13.96
C LEU A 6 4.47 -10.01 -13.89
N HIS A 7 4.31 -10.60 -12.70
CA HIS A 7 3.52 -11.82 -12.54
C HIS A 7 2.02 -11.53 -12.69
N LEU A 8 1.53 -10.48 -12.03
CA LEU A 8 0.15 -10.04 -12.19
C LEU A 8 -0.10 -9.59 -13.62
N CYS A 9 0.78 -8.83 -14.28
CA CYS A 9 0.62 -8.42 -15.68
C CYS A 9 0.51 -9.61 -16.63
N ARG A 10 1.38 -10.63 -16.52
CA ARG A 10 1.27 -11.84 -17.36
C ARG A 10 -0.06 -12.57 -17.17
N MET A 11 -0.57 -12.57 -15.94
CA MET A 11 -1.87 -13.16 -15.63
C MET A 11 -3.02 -12.29 -16.13
N CYS A 12 -2.82 -10.97 -16.13
CA CYS A 12 -3.76 -9.98 -16.60
C CYS A 12 -3.85 -9.94 -18.13
N GLU A 13 -2.79 -10.22 -18.89
CA GLU A 13 -2.77 -10.23 -20.36
C GLU A 13 -3.81 -11.16 -20.99
N GLN A 14 -4.26 -12.20 -20.27
CA GLN A 14 -5.32 -13.10 -20.76
C GLN A 14 -6.73 -12.66 -20.39
N LYS A 15 -6.88 -11.67 -19.50
CA LYS A 15 -8.15 -11.28 -18.86
C LYS A 15 -8.53 -9.81 -19.05
N PHE A 16 -7.55 -8.96 -19.31
CA PHE A 16 -7.70 -7.53 -19.43
C PHE A 16 -7.38 -7.06 -20.85
N THR A 17 -7.97 -5.93 -21.23
CA THR A 17 -7.64 -5.29 -22.50
C THR A 17 -6.27 -4.59 -22.40
N GLN A 18 -5.66 -4.25 -23.54
CA GLN A 18 -4.42 -3.46 -23.54
C GLN A 18 -4.60 -2.09 -22.88
N VAL A 19 -5.82 -1.51 -22.94
CA VAL A 19 -6.15 -0.25 -22.27
C VAL A 19 -6.16 -0.42 -20.75
N ASP A 20 -6.71 -1.52 -20.25
CA ASP A 20 -6.68 -1.82 -18.82
C ASP A 20 -5.26 -2.02 -18.28
N ILE A 21 -4.41 -2.71 -19.05
CA ILE A 21 -3.00 -2.91 -18.69
C ILE A 21 -2.27 -1.57 -18.68
N LEU A 22 -2.50 -0.72 -19.69
CA LEU A 22 -1.94 0.63 -19.72
C LEU A 22 -2.37 1.46 -18.50
N ILE A 23 -3.65 1.39 -18.11
CA ILE A 23 -4.17 2.05 -16.91
C ILE A 23 -3.48 1.54 -15.64
N LEU A 24 -3.40 0.22 -15.46
CA LEU A 24 -2.73 -0.40 -14.30
C LEU A 24 -1.27 0.03 -14.18
N MET A 25 -0.52 -0.05 -15.28
CA MET A 25 0.90 0.30 -15.31
C MET A 25 1.14 1.79 -15.09
N THR A 26 0.33 2.64 -15.72
CA THR A 26 0.42 4.10 -15.53
C THR A 26 0.10 4.47 -14.10
N ALA A 27 -0.99 3.94 -13.54
CA ALA A 27 -1.38 4.21 -12.16
C ALA A 27 -0.30 3.73 -11.18
N ALA A 28 0.23 2.52 -11.35
CA ALA A 28 1.29 1.98 -10.49
C ALA A 28 2.55 2.87 -10.49
N VAL A 29 2.96 3.40 -11.65
CA VAL A 29 4.11 4.32 -11.73
C VAL A 29 3.82 5.68 -11.10
N CYS A 30 2.57 6.15 -11.18
CA CYS A 30 2.21 7.50 -10.79
C CYS A 30 1.60 7.63 -9.37
N HIS A 31 1.29 6.53 -8.68
CA HIS A 31 0.39 6.56 -7.52
C HIS A 31 0.88 7.40 -6.35
N ASP A 32 2.20 7.55 -6.17
CA ASP A 32 2.84 8.31 -5.07
C ASP A 32 3.64 9.54 -5.55
N LEU A 33 3.33 10.08 -6.73
CA LEU A 33 4.04 11.24 -7.27
C LEU A 33 4.01 12.44 -6.32
N ASP A 34 5.19 12.99 -6.01
CA ASP A 34 5.35 14.16 -5.13
C ASP A 34 4.84 13.92 -3.68
N HIS A 35 4.98 12.68 -3.18
CA HIS A 35 4.67 12.36 -1.78
C HIS A 35 5.59 13.14 -0.81
N PRO A 36 5.03 13.88 0.17
CA PRO A 36 5.80 14.78 1.03
C PRO A 36 6.50 14.07 2.21
N GLY A 37 6.32 12.76 2.36
CA GLY A 37 6.83 11.96 3.49
C GLY A 37 5.95 12.03 4.75
N TYR A 38 4.72 12.51 4.63
CA TYR A 38 3.75 12.59 5.72
C TYR A 38 2.36 12.22 5.21
N ASN A 39 1.71 11.26 5.86
CA ASN A 39 0.45 10.67 5.41
C ASN A 39 -0.77 11.63 5.55
N ASN A 40 -1.92 11.23 5.02
CA ASN A 40 -3.17 12.00 5.03
C ASN A 40 -3.57 12.48 6.44
N THR A 41 -3.39 11.65 7.47
CA THR A 41 -3.72 12.01 8.87
C THR A 41 -2.94 13.24 9.32
N TYR A 42 -1.64 13.30 9.00
CA TYR A 42 -0.83 14.48 9.27
C TYR A 42 -1.31 15.68 8.46
N GLN A 43 -1.55 15.52 7.16
CA GLN A 43 -2.01 16.63 6.30
C GLN A 43 -3.26 17.29 6.88
N ILE A 44 -4.23 16.48 7.31
CA ILE A 44 -5.53 16.93 7.85
C ILE A 44 -5.33 17.56 9.23
N ASN A 45 -4.62 16.90 10.15
CA ASN A 45 -4.42 17.41 11.51
C ASN A 45 -3.62 18.71 11.54
N ALA A 46 -2.59 18.82 10.71
CA ALA A 46 -1.77 20.02 10.56
C ALA A 46 -2.43 21.08 9.66
N ARG A 47 -3.58 20.78 9.03
CA ARG A 47 -4.33 21.65 8.12
C ARG A 47 -3.43 22.23 7.02
N THR A 48 -2.63 21.36 6.42
CA THR A 48 -1.68 21.75 5.37
C THR A 48 -2.41 22.27 4.13
N GLU A 49 -1.66 22.88 3.21
CA GLU A 49 -2.22 23.36 1.94
C GLU A 49 -2.93 22.24 1.16
N LEU A 50 -2.38 21.02 1.17
CA LEU A 50 -2.99 19.88 0.50
C LEU A 50 -4.34 19.49 1.13
N ALA A 51 -4.42 19.41 2.45
CA ALA A 51 -5.67 19.10 3.14
C ALA A 51 -6.75 20.17 2.87
N VAL A 52 -6.38 21.45 2.91
CA VAL A 52 -7.29 22.55 2.57
C VAL A 52 -7.74 22.50 1.11
N ARG A 53 -6.81 22.25 0.18
CA ARG A 53 -7.09 22.18 -1.26
C ARG A 53 -8.05 21.06 -1.61
N TYR A 54 -7.90 19.91 -0.97
CA TYR A 54 -8.70 18.71 -1.24
C TYR A 54 -9.81 18.46 -0.22
N ASN A 55 -10.07 19.43 0.67
CA ASN A 55 -11.15 19.40 1.65
C ASN A 55 -11.16 18.11 2.49
N ASP A 56 -9.98 17.68 2.94
CA ASP A 56 -9.74 16.48 3.76
C ASP A 56 -10.11 15.13 3.08
N ILE A 57 -10.45 15.12 1.79
CA ILE A 57 -10.82 13.91 1.04
C ILE A 57 -9.60 13.41 0.26
N SER A 58 -8.99 12.31 0.74
CA SER A 58 -7.77 11.68 0.19
C SER A 58 -6.76 12.72 -0.38
N PRO A 59 -6.25 13.66 0.44
CA PRO A 59 -5.47 14.78 -0.06
C PRO A 59 -4.24 14.39 -0.86
N LEU A 60 -3.51 13.36 -0.42
CA LEU A 60 -2.30 12.89 -1.07
C LEU A 60 -2.61 12.19 -2.40
N GLU A 61 -3.55 11.26 -2.42
CA GLU A 61 -3.87 10.51 -3.64
C GLU A 61 -4.45 11.42 -4.73
N ASN A 62 -5.23 12.44 -4.34
CA ASN A 62 -5.66 13.49 -5.27
C ASN A 62 -4.48 14.33 -5.79
N HIS A 63 -3.50 14.64 -4.95
CA HIS A 63 -2.29 15.36 -5.34
C HIS A 63 -1.43 14.55 -6.32
N HIS A 64 -1.15 13.28 -6.00
CA HIS A 64 -0.40 12.36 -6.87
C HIS A 64 -1.03 12.27 -8.25
N CYS A 65 -2.37 12.12 -8.30
CA CYS A 65 -3.10 12.09 -9.54
C CYS A 65 -3.04 13.43 -10.30
N ALA A 66 -3.14 14.56 -9.60
CA ALA A 66 -3.05 15.88 -10.21
C ALA A 66 -1.67 16.11 -10.85
N VAL A 67 -0.59 15.76 -10.14
CA VAL A 67 0.79 15.85 -10.63
C VAL A 67 1.00 14.95 -11.85
N ALA A 68 0.50 13.71 -11.82
CA ALA A 68 0.59 12.79 -12.96
C ALA A 68 0.04 13.42 -14.25
N PHE A 69 -1.16 14.01 -14.19
CA PHE A 69 -1.77 14.62 -15.37
C PHE A 69 -1.23 16.01 -15.71
N GLN A 70 -0.60 16.71 -14.76
CA GLN A 70 0.22 17.88 -15.09
C GLN A 70 1.43 17.48 -15.94
N ILE A 71 2.11 16.38 -15.60
CA ILE A 71 3.21 15.84 -16.41
C ILE A 71 2.70 15.47 -17.82
N PHE A 72 1.62 14.70 -17.92
CA PHE A 72 1.06 14.30 -19.21
C PHE A 72 0.47 15.46 -20.04
N SER A 73 0.23 16.62 -19.44
CA SER A 73 -0.20 17.81 -20.17
C SER A 73 0.95 18.48 -20.94
N GLN A 74 2.20 18.17 -20.60
CA GLN A 74 3.37 18.68 -21.30
C GLN A 74 3.57 17.89 -22.60
N PRO A 75 3.68 18.55 -23.77
CA PRO A 75 3.81 17.85 -25.07
C PRO A 75 4.94 16.82 -25.11
N ASP A 76 6.08 17.12 -24.49
CA ASP A 76 7.28 16.28 -24.50
C ASP A 76 7.18 15.06 -23.55
N CYS A 77 6.21 15.05 -22.63
CA CYS A 77 5.98 13.97 -21.68
C CYS A 77 4.65 13.23 -21.94
N ASN A 78 3.87 13.66 -22.93
CA ASN A 78 2.55 13.11 -23.19
C ASN A 78 2.60 11.79 -23.97
N ILE A 79 2.71 10.69 -23.23
CA ILE A 79 2.63 9.33 -23.75
C ILE A 79 1.25 9.00 -24.36
N PHE A 80 0.23 9.83 -24.11
CA PHE A 80 -1.13 9.65 -24.62
C PHE A 80 -1.46 10.53 -25.83
N SER A 81 -0.47 11.26 -26.37
CA SER A 81 -0.66 12.25 -27.45
C SER A 81 -1.30 11.70 -28.73
N ASN A 82 -1.14 10.41 -29.01
CA ASN A 82 -1.68 9.75 -30.20
C ASN A 82 -2.99 8.99 -29.95
N PHE A 83 -3.53 9.00 -28.73
CA PHE A 83 -4.84 8.41 -28.45
C PHE A 83 -5.95 9.35 -28.89
N ASP A 84 -7.07 8.79 -29.34
CA ASP A 84 -8.26 9.59 -29.56
C ASP A 84 -8.81 10.13 -28.23
N PRO A 85 -9.61 11.22 -28.26
CA PRO A 85 -10.10 11.86 -27.05
C PRO A 85 -10.94 10.96 -26.14
N GLU A 86 -11.67 9.98 -26.69
CA GLU A 86 -12.53 9.10 -25.89
C GLU A 86 -11.69 8.04 -25.18
N ALA A 87 -10.72 7.44 -25.87
CA ALA A 87 -9.75 6.54 -25.25
C ALA A 87 -8.94 7.25 -24.16
N PHE A 88 -8.49 8.48 -24.39
CA PHE A 88 -7.80 9.26 -23.36
C PHE A 88 -8.68 9.51 -22.13
N LYS A 89 -9.96 9.83 -22.33
CA LYS A 89 -10.91 10.02 -21.24
C LYS A 89 -11.09 8.74 -20.42
N GLN A 90 -11.19 7.58 -21.08
CA GLN A 90 -11.26 6.28 -20.43
C GLN A 90 -9.97 5.98 -19.62
N ILE A 91 -8.79 6.19 -20.22
CA ILE A 91 -7.50 5.99 -19.54
C ILE A 91 -7.39 6.90 -18.32
N ARG A 92 -7.75 8.18 -18.49
CA ARG A 92 -7.73 9.17 -17.42
C ARG A 92 -8.64 8.76 -16.26
N GLN A 93 -9.88 8.41 -16.56
CA GLN A 93 -10.85 8.00 -15.55
C GLN A 93 -10.38 6.75 -14.79
N GLY A 94 -9.90 5.73 -15.51
CA GLY A 94 -9.37 4.52 -14.88
C GLY A 94 -8.17 4.81 -13.99
N THR A 95 -7.22 5.61 -14.47
CA THR A 95 -6.00 5.97 -13.70
C THR A 95 -6.36 6.73 -12.42
N ILE A 96 -7.29 7.70 -12.49
CA ILE A 96 -7.80 8.42 -11.30
C ILE A 96 -8.39 7.43 -10.29
N THR A 97 -9.27 6.54 -10.75
CA THR A 97 -9.91 5.54 -9.87
C THR A 97 -8.88 4.66 -9.17
N LEU A 98 -7.82 4.24 -9.86
CA LEU A 98 -6.79 3.37 -9.29
C LEU A 98 -5.88 4.10 -8.30
N ILE A 99 -5.43 5.31 -8.61
CA ILE A 99 -4.60 6.10 -7.69
C ILE A 99 -5.41 6.43 -6.43
N LEU A 100 -6.67 6.86 -6.55
CA LEU A 100 -7.53 7.12 -5.38
C LEU A 100 -7.89 5.86 -4.58
N ALA A 101 -7.67 4.66 -5.14
CA ALA A 101 -7.89 3.40 -4.44
C ALA A 101 -6.69 3.01 -3.55
N THR A 102 -5.51 3.60 -3.72
CA THR A 102 -4.34 3.28 -2.89
C THR A 102 -4.51 3.77 -1.45
N ASP A 103 -5.31 4.82 -1.22
CA ASP A 103 -5.66 5.31 0.12
C ASP A 103 -6.10 4.17 1.05
N MET A 104 -5.30 3.93 2.09
CA MET A 104 -5.51 2.85 3.04
C MET A 104 -6.71 3.10 3.96
N ALA A 105 -7.22 4.33 4.08
CA ALA A 105 -8.49 4.60 4.75
C ALA A 105 -9.68 3.89 4.08
N ARG A 106 -9.57 3.59 2.78
CA ARG A 106 -10.59 2.90 1.97
C ARG A 106 -10.35 1.40 1.82
N HIS A 107 -9.30 0.84 2.44
CA HIS A 107 -8.93 -0.57 2.28
C HIS A 107 -10.09 -1.52 2.61
N GLY A 108 -10.76 -1.32 3.74
CA GLY A 108 -11.88 -2.17 4.16
C GLY A 108 -13.06 -2.14 3.18
N GLU A 109 -13.48 -0.93 2.77
CA GLU A 109 -14.55 -0.72 1.79
C GLU A 109 -14.26 -1.44 0.46
N ILE A 110 -13.05 -1.27 -0.09
CA ILE A 110 -12.65 -1.83 -1.37
C ILE A 110 -12.56 -3.37 -1.28
N LEU A 111 -11.93 -3.89 -0.23
CA LEU A 111 -11.75 -5.33 -0.07
C LEU A 111 -13.09 -6.04 0.19
N ASP A 112 -13.99 -5.44 0.96
CA ASP A 112 -15.33 -6.01 1.21
C ASP A 112 -16.19 -6.00 -0.05
N SER A 113 -16.13 -4.93 -0.86
CA SER A 113 -16.76 -4.89 -2.19
C SER A 113 -16.24 -6.00 -3.11
N PHE A 114 -14.93 -6.25 -3.10
CA PHE A 114 -14.33 -7.31 -3.91
C PHE A 114 -14.72 -8.72 -3.41
N LYS A 115 -14.72 -8.96 -2.10
CA LYS A 115 -15.16 -10.23 -1.51
C LYS A 115 -16.60 -10.59 -1.88
N GLN A 116 -17.49 -9.61 -2.02
CA GLN A 116 -18.87 -9.86 -2.44
C GLN A 116 -18.98 -10.32 -3.91
N LYS A 117 -18.01 -9.93 -4.75
CA LYS A 117 -18.01 -10.23 -6.19
C LYS A 117 -17.17 -11.45 -6.55
N VAL A 118 -16.20 -11.83 -5.71
CA VAL A 118 -15.16 -12.82 -6.07
C VAL A 118 -15.70 -14.23 -6.32
N ASP A 119 -16.72 -14.68 -5.57
CA ASP A 119 -17.25 -16.04 -5.68
C ASP A 119 -18.11 -16.24 -6.95
N CYS A 120 -18.63 -15.15 -7.52
CA CYS A 120 -19.41 -15.12 -8.77
C CYS A 120 -18.81 -14.13 -9.79
N PHE A 121 -17.49 -14.03 -9.82
CA PHE A 121 -16.79 -13.01 -10.61
C PHE A 121 -17.07 -13.14 -12.12
N ASP A 122 -17.28 -12.01 -12.76
CA ASP A 122 -17.61 -11.90 -14.20
C ASP A 122 -16.62 -10.94 -14.85
N TYR A 123 -15.81 -11.46 -15.77
CA TYR A 123 -14.80 -10.68 -16.51
C TYR A 123 -15.40 -9.78 -17.60
N THR A 124 -16.70 -9.92 -17.88
CA THR A 124 -17.44 -9.06 -18.83
C THR A 124 -18.16 -7.90 -18.14
N ASP A 125 -18.28 -7.95 -16.81
CA ASP A 125 -18.87 -6.88 -16.00
C ASP A 125 -17.81 -5.81 -15.65
N GLU A 126 -18.06 -4.57 -16.05
CA GLU A 126 -17.13 -3.46 -15.85
C GLU A 126 -16.90 -3.10 -14.37
N GLU A 127 -17.92 -3.28 -13.51
CA GLU A 127 -17.81 -3.02 -12.08
C GLU A 127 -16.92 -4.09 -11.41
N HIS A 128 -17.10 -5.35 -11.79
CA HIS A 128 -16.26 -6.47 -11.33
C HIS A 128 -14.80 -6.25 -11.74
N VAL A 129 -14.56 -5.95 -13.01
CA VAL A 129 -13.22 -5.70 -13.56
C VAL A 129 -12.58 -4.46 -12.90
N THR A 130 -13.34 -3.38 -12.66
CA THR A 130 -12.84 -2.19 -11.96
C THR A 130 -12.48 -2.49 -10.51
N CYS A 131 -13.32 -3.25 -9.81
CA CYS A 131 -13.06 -3.69 -8.44
C CYS A 131 -11.78 -4.54 -8.35
N LEU A 132 -11.59 -5.47 -9.29
CA LEU A 132 -10.38 -6.25 -9.39
C LEU A 132 -9.15 -5.36 -9.63
N LYS A 133 -9.20 -4.41 -10.58
CA LYS A 133 -8.07 -3.49 -10.83
C LYS A 133 -7.69 -2.68 -9.60
N MET A 134 -8.67 -2.21 -8.83
CA MET A 134 -8.42 -1.52 -7.56
C MET A 134 -7.69 -2.42 -6.55
N VAL A 135 -8.11 -3.68 -6.41
CA VAL A 135 -7.41 -4.62 -5.52
C VAL A 135 -6.01 -4.95 -6.04
N LEU A 136 -5.82 -5.08 -7.35
CA LEU A 136 -4.51 -5.38 -7.95
C LEU A 136 -3.49 -4.25 -7.70
N ILE A 137 -3.86 -2.98 -7.91
CA ILE A 137 -2.93 -1.88 -7.61
C ILE A 137 -2.60 -1.84 -6.11
N LYS A 138 -3.57 -2.10 -5.23
CA LYS A 138 -3.32 -2.19 -3.79
C LYS A 138 -2.39 -3.35 -3.44
N CYS A 139 -2.53 -4.51 -4.08
CA CYS A 139 -1.57 -5.61 -3.91
C CYS A 139 -0.14 -5.20 -4.30
N CYS A 140 0.02 -4.43 -5.37
CA CYS A 140 1.33 -3.97 -5.85
C CYS A 140 1.95 -2.88 -4.97
N ASP A 141 1.12 -2.00 -4.42
CA ASP A 141 1.50 -0.90 -3.53
C ASP A 141 2.11 -1.45 -2.23
N ILE A 142 1.37 -2.28 -1.49
CA ILE A 142 1.82 -2.82 -0.19
C ILE A 142 2.54 -4.17 -0.29
N SER A 143 3.22 -4.42 -1.41
CA SER A 143 3.70 -5.75 -1.81
C SER A 143 5.06 -6.17 -1.22
N ASN A 144 5.68 -5.36 -0.37
CA ASN A 144 7.09 -5.53 0.02
C ASN A 144 7.35 -6.88 0.69
N GLU A 145 6.49 -7.27 1.63
CA GLU A 145 6.60 -8.53 2.39
C GLU A 145 6.32 -9.81 1.58
N VAL A 146 5.92 -9.65 0.32
CA VAL A 146 5.80 -10.78 -0.60
C VAL A 146 7.16 -11.16 -1.20
N ARG A 147 8.13 -10.25 -1.17
CA ARG A 147 9.46 -10.46 -1.77
C ARG A 147 10.32 -11.35 -0.87
N PRO A 148 11.38 -11.96 -1.42
CA PRO A 148 12.41 -12.59 -0.60
C PRO A 148 12.89 -11.66 0.51
N MET A 149 13.19 -12.22 1.66
CA MET A 149 13.39 -11.45 2.88
C MET A 149 14.51 -10.42 2.76
N GLU A 150 15.61 -10.79 2.10
CA GLU A 150 16.77 -9.93 1.90
C GLU A 150 16.43 -8.67 1.10
N VAL A 151 15.33 -8.72 0.35
CA VAL A 151 14.78 -7.59 -0.42
C VAL A 151 13.71 -6.85 0.39
N ALA A 152 12.88 -7.57 1.15
CA ALA A 152 11.77 -6.99 1.91
C ALA A 152 12.22 -6.24 3.17
N GLU A 153 13.17 -6.79 3.93
CA GLU A 153 13.57 -6.27 5.25
C GLU A 153 14.09 -4.82 5.21
N PRO A 154 14.91 -4.39 4.24
CA PRO A 154 15.33 -2.99 4.16
C PRO A 154 14.17 -1.99 3.97
N TRP A 155 13.05 -2.41 3.36
CA TRP A 155 11.89 -1.53 3.21
C TRP A 155 11.18 -1.27 4.54
N VAL A 156 11.28 -2.18 5.50
CA VAL A 156 10.73 -1.96 6.85
C VAL A 156 11.51 -0.86 7.57
N ASP A 157 12.83 -0.81 7.39
CA ASP A 157 13.64 0.28 7.92
C ASP A 157 13.23 1.63 7.33
N CYS A 158 13.11 1.72 6.00
CA CYS A 158 12.66 2.94 5.32
C CYS A 158 11.26 3.38 5.78
N LEU A 159 10.32 2.43 5.90
CA LEU A 159 8.96 2.70 6.37
C LEU A 159 8.95 3.27 7.79
N LEU A 160 9.70 2.64 8.71
CA LEU A 160 9.77 3.09 10.09
C LEU A 160 10.49 4.43 10.21
N GLU A 161 11.53 4.69 9.41
CA GLU A 161 12.19 5.99 9.37
C GLU A 161 11.19 7.10 9.01
N GLU A 162 10.39 6.91 7.95
CA GLU A 162 9.36 7.87 7.54
C GLU A 162 8.27 8.04 8.61
N TYR A 163 7.76 6.93 9.16
CA TYR A 163 6.74 6.96 10.21
C TYR A 163 7.22 7.67 11.47
N PHE A 164 8.47 7.47 11.85
CA PHE A 164 9.04 8.11 13.02
C PHE A 164 9.34 9.59 12.77
N MET A 165 9.78 9.97 11.56
CA MET A 165 9.89 11.39 11.20
C MET A 165 8.54 12.12 11.33
N GLN A 166 7.45 11.48 10.91
CA GLN A 166 6.11 12.02 11.10
C GLN A 166 5.73 12.11 12.58
N SER A 167 5.83 11.03 13.34
CA SER A 167 5.38 11.03 14.74
C SER A 167 6.22 11.94 15.64
N ASP A 168 7.53 12.07 15.40
CA ASP A 168 8.40 13.01 16.10
C ASP A 168 7.98 14.46 15.82
N ARG A 169 7.58 14.76 14.58
CA ARG A 169 7.05 16.08 14.19
C ARG A 169 5.68 16.35 14.79
N GLU A 170 4.77 15.37 14.77
CA GLU A 170 3.46 15.47 15.42
C GLU A 170 3.61 15.78 16.92
N LYS A 171 4.53 15.10 17.62
CA LYS A 171 4.86 15.40 19.03
C LYS A 171 5.35 16.85 19.19
N ALA A 172 6.25 17.31 18.33
CA ALA A 172 6.81 18.66 18.40
C ALA A 172 5.77 19.77 18.13
N GLU A 173 4.81 19.50 17.25
CA GLU A 173 3.74 20.44 16.88
C GLU A 173 2.48 20.30 17.78
N GLY A 174 2.47 19.36 18.73
CA GLY A 174 1.34 19.12 19.63
C GLY A 174 0.13 18.47 18.94
N LEU A 175 0.36 17.73 17.85
CA LEU A 175 -0.65 17.01 17.09
C LEU A 175 -0.87 15.58 17.64
N PRO A 176 -2.01 14.94 17.36
CA PRO A 176 -2.25 13.55 17.73
C PRO A 176 -1.26 12.61 17.06
N VAL A 177 -0.70 11.66 17.83
CA VAL A 177 0.25 10.66 17.34
C VAL A 177 -0.42 9.28 17.30
N ALA A 178 -0.34 8.61 16.16
CA ALA A 178 -0.84 7.25 16.02
C ALA A 178 0.07 6.25 16.76
N PRO A 179 -0.46 5.35 17.62
CA PRO A 179 0.36 4.40 18.39
C PRO A 179 1.25 3.48 17.53
N PHE A 180 0.80 3.14 16.32
CA PHE A 180 1.54 2.28 15.39
C PHE A 180 2.65 3.02 14.61
N MET A 181 2.79 4.34 14.81
CA MET A 181 3.86 5.16 14.25
C MET A 181 4.79 5.72 15.34
N ASP A 182 4.51 5.42 16.61
CA ASP A 182 5.25 5.98 17.74
C ASP A 182 6.57 5.24 17.94
N ARG A 183 7.70 5.96 17.75
CA ARG A 183 9.06 5.43 17.88
C ARG A 183 9.31 4.68 19.21
N GLU A 184 8.63 5.08 20.27
CA GLU A 184 8.80 4.49 21.60
C GLU A 184 8.04 3.16 21.79
N LYS A 185 7.09 2.86 20.90
CA LYS A 185 6.17 1.71 21.03
C LYS A 185 6.31 0.68 19.93
N VAL A 186 6.93 1.05 18.81
CA VAL A 186 6.97 0.24 17.60
C VAL A 186 8.34 -0.40 17.43
N THR A 187 8.33 -1.72 17.31
CA THR A 187 9.47 -2.52 16.82
C THR A 187 9.16 -3.07 15.43
N LYS A 188 10.18 -3.45 14.65
CA LYS A 188 9.98 -4.06 13.32
C LYS A 188 8.98 -5.23 13.36
N PRO A 189 9.10 -6.21 14.28
CA PRO A 189 8.13 -7.30 14.34
C PRO A 189 6.70 -6.82 14.61
N THR A 190 6.51 -5.90 15.56
CA THR A 190 5.17 -5.42 15.90
C THR A 190 4.49 -4.65 14.77
N ALA A 191 5.26 -3.93 13.95
CA ALA A 191 4.75 -3.25 12.76
C ALA A 191 4.27 -4.25 11.69
N GLN A 192 5.07 -5.29 11.43
CA GLN A 192 4.82 -6.20 10.32
C GLN A 192 3.80 -7.30 10.63
N ILE A 193 3.79 -7.89 11.84
CA ILE A 193 2.90 -9.04 12.16
C ILE A 193 1.43 -8.69 11.93
N GLY A 194 0.98 -7.57 12.49
CA GLY A 194 -0.42 -7.13 12.36
C GLY A 194 -0.76 -6.81 10.90
N PHE A 195 0.12 -6.10 10.22
CA PHE A 195 -0.06 -5.72 8.83
C PHE A 195 -0.14 -6.94 7.90
N ILE A 196 0.79 -7.89 8.03
CA ILE A 196 0.80 -9.12 7.23
C ILE A 196 -0.46 -9.95 7.51
N LYS A 197 -0.80 -10.15 8.78
CA LYS A 197 -1.89 -11.04 9.20
C LYS A 197 -3.28 -10.51 8.87
N PHE A 198 -3.50 -9.20 9.02
CA PHE A 198 -4.83 -8.61 8.94
C PHE A 198 -5.07 -7.79 7.68
N VAL A 199 -4.02 -7.40 6.94
CA VAL A 199 -4.12 -6.63 5.70
C VAL A 199 -3.66 -7.47 4.50
N LEU A 200 -2.40 -7.92 4.50
CA LEU A 200 -1.83 -8.58 3.33
C LEU A 200 -2.45 -9.95 3.07
N ILE A 201 -2.36 -10.89 4.02
CA ILE A 201 -2.85 -12.26 3.81
C ILE A 201 -4.32 -12.28 3.37
N PRO A 202 -5.27 -11.59 4.04
CA PRO A 202 -6.68 -11.59 3.61
C PRO A 202 -6.89 -11.03 2.20
N MET A 203 -6.15 -9.99 1.80
CA MET A 203 -6.25 -9.40 0.48
C MET A 203 -5.73 -10.36 -0.60
N PHE A 204 -4.54 -10.92 -0.39
CA PHE A 204 -3.93 -11.85 -1.35
C PHE A 204 -4.70 -13.17 -1.42
N GLU A 205 -5.25 -13.70 -0.31
CA GLU A 205 -6.12 -14.89 -0.33
C GLU A 205 -7.42 -14.64 -1.10
N THR A 206 -7.97 -13.41 -1.06
CA THR A 206 -9.15 -13.06 -1.86
C THR A 206 -8.80 -13.04 -3.35
N VAL A 207 -7.64 -12.48 -3.75
CA VAL A 207 -7.16 -12.52 -5.13
C VAL A 207 -6.87 -13.96 -5.60
N MET A 208 -6.35 -14.81 -4.71
CA MET A 208 -6.03 -16.21 -4.97
C MET A 208 -7.25 -17.03 -5.41
N LYS A 209 -8.46 -16.65 -4.99
CA LYS A 209 -9.70 -17.29 -5.46
C LYS A 209 -9.89 -17.17 -6.99
N LEU A 210 -9.47 -16.05 -7.59
CA LEU A 210 -9.51 -15.87 -9.04
C LEU A 210 -8.24 -16.36 -9.73
N PHE A 211 -7.12 -16.33 -9.00
CA PHE A 211 -5.81 -16.67 -9.53
C PHE A 211 -5.05 -17.63 -8.60
N PRO A 212 -5.41 -18.92 -8.57
CA PRO A 212 -4.83 -19.89 -7.62
C PRO A 212 -3.30 -19.99 -7.70
N GLN A 213 -2.72 -19.70 -8.86
CA GLN A 213 -1.26 -19.69 -9.05
C GLN A 213 -0.50 -18.72 -8.14
N ILE A 214 -1.16 -17.73 -7.52
CA ILE A 214 -0.46 -16.81 -6.60
C ILE A 214 -0.20 -17.42 -5.22
N GLU A 215 -0.77 -18.59 -4.90
CA GLU A 215 -0.61 -19.22 -3.59
C GLU A 215 0.88 -19.44 -3.28
N GLU A 216 1.58 -20.17 -4.14
CA GLU A 216 2.99 -20.52 -3.95
C GLU A 216 3.91 -19.29 -4.06
N VAL A 217 3.61 -18.36 -4.98
CA VAL A 217 4.52 -17.25 -5.28
C VAL A 217 4.29 -16.00 -4.42
N MET A 218 3.13 -15.86 -3.78
CA MET A 218 2.79 -14.66 -3.02
C MET A 218 2.22 -14.93 -1.63
N VAL A 219 1.23 -15.83 -1.50
CA VAL A 219 0.57 -16.09 -0.21
C VAL A 219 1.49 -16.86 0.73
N GLN A 220 2.23 -17.83 0.22
CA GLN A 220 3.16 -18.64 1.01
C GLN A 220 4.33 -17.81 1.58
N PRO A 221 5.02 -16.95 0.79
CA PRO A 221 6.01 -16.00 1.33
C PRO A 221 5.47 -15.10 2.44
N LEU A 222 4.22 -14.62 2.33
CA LEU A 222 3.59 -13.81 3.38
C LEU A 222 3.39 -14.60 4.68
N ARG A 223 2.99 -15.87 4.58
CA ARG A 223 2.83 -16.75 5.76
C ARG A 223 4.18 -17.01 6.43
N GLU A 224 5.22 -17.25 5.65
CA GLU A 224 6.60 -17.44 6.15
C GLU A 224 7.16 -16.17 6.79
N SER A 225 6.94 -15.00 6.16
CA SER A 225 7.32 -13.69 6.72
C SER A 225 6.62 -13.44 8.06
N ARG A 226 5.30 -13.70 8.15
CA ARG A 226 4.54 -13.61 9.41
C ARG A 226 5.18 -14.46 10.51
N ASP A 227 5.39 -15.75 10.24
CA ASP A 227 5.88 -16.70 11.24
C ASP A 227 7.26 -16.28 11.75
N ARG A 228 8.12 -15.81 10.85
CA ARG A 228 9.43 -15.29 11.22
C ARG A 228 9.34 -14.02 12.08
N TYR A 229 8.47 -13.06 11.75
CA TYR A 229 8.30 -11.89 12.61
C TYR A 229 7.71 -12.27 13.98
N GLU A 230 6.81 -13.25 14.05
CA GLU A 230 6.32 -13.78 15.33
C GLU A 230 7.46 -14.40 16.16
N GLU A 231 8.39 -15.14 15.55
CA GLU A 231 9.60 -15.64 16.22
C GLU A 231 10.53 -14.50 16.68
N LEU A 232 10.79 -13.50 15.83
CA LEU A 232 11.60 -12.34 16.19
C LEU A 232 10.99 -11.57 17.38
N LYS A 233 9.67 -11.43 17.41
CA LYS A 233 8.97 -10.81 18.53
C LYS A 233 9.19 -11.59 19.83
N GLN A 234 9.11 -12.92 19.79
CA GLN A 234 9.36 -13.75 20.98
C GLN A 234 10.79 -13.59 21.50
N ILE A 235 11.77 -13.48 20.60
CA ILE A 235 13.17 -13.24 20.96
C ILE A 235 13.32 -11.85 21.60
N ASP A 236 12.73 -10.81 21.01
CA ASP A 236 12.74 -9.44 21.55
C ASP A 236 12.12 -9.37 22.95
N ASP A 237 10.97 -10.01 23.14
CA ASP A 237 10.27 -10.08 24.43
C ASP A 237 11.17 -10.76 25.49
N ALA A 238 11.76 -11.91 25.15
CA ALA A 238 12.66 -12.64 26.04
C ALA A 238 13.93 -11.83 26.40
N MET A 239 14.51 -11.12 25.44
CA MET A 239 15.67 -10.25 25.68
C MET A 239 15.34 -9.07 26.60
N ASN A 240 14.15 -8.48 26.45
CA ASN A 240 13.68 -7.40 27.29
C ASN A 240 13.37 -7.85 28.72
N GLU A 241 12.79 -9.05 28.90
CA GLU A 241 12.60 -9.65 30.23
C GLU A 241 13.95 -9.87 30.95
N VAL A 242 14.96 -10.40 30.26
CA VAL A 242 16.30 -10.59 30.83
C VAL A 242 16.94 -9.26 31.23
N ARG A 243 16.85 -8.22 30.38
CA ARG A 243 17.37 -6.88 30.69
C ARG A 243 16.66 -6.25 31.89
N GLY A 244 15.34 -6.39 31.97
CA GLY A 244 14.55 -5.91 33.11
C GLY A 244 14.93 -6.60 34.42
N PHE A 245 15.19 -7.92 34.37
CA PHE A 245 15.66 -8.68 35.53
C PHE A 245 17.05 -8.23 35.98
N CYS A 246 17.99 -8.00 35.05
CA CYS A 246 19.32 -7.48 35.37
C CYS A 246 19.31 -6.07 35.96
N MET A 247 18.47 -5.15 35.45
CA MET A 247 18.34 -3.80 36.03
C MET A 247 17.77 -3.83 37.45
N ASN A 248 16.72 -4.63 37.67
CA ASN A 248 16.12 -4.76 39.01
C ASN A 248 17.09 -5.39 40.01
N ALA A 249 17.92 -6.35 39.57
CA ALA A 249 18.97 -6.94 40.40
C ALA A 249 20.08 -5.93 40.76
N CYS A 250 20.46 -5.02 39.86
CA CYS A 250 21.44 -3.96 40.14
C CYS A 250 20.90 -2.84 41.04
N MET A 251 19.60 -2.53 41.02
CA MET A 251 18.99 -1.52 41.89
C MET A 251 18.69 -2.02 43.31
N SER A 252 18.86 -3.32 43.57
CA SER A 252 18.58 -3.97 44.85
C SER A 252 19.84 -4.16 45.73
N VAL A 253 20.95 -3.50 45.38
CA VAL A 253 22.23 -3.50 46.12
C VAL A 253 22.57 -2.07 46.54
#